data_AF-A0A9D2P3K6-F1
#
_entry.id   AF-A0A9D2P3K6-F1
#
_cell.length_a   1.000
_cell.length_b   1.000
_cell.length_c   1.000
_cell.angle_alpha   90.00
_cell.angle_beta   90.00
_cell.angle_gamma   90.00
#
_symmetry.space_group_name_H-M   'P 1'
#
loop_
_entity.id
_entity.type
_entity.pdbx_description
1 polymer ?
#
loop_
_entity_poly.entity_id
_entity_poly.type
_entity_poly.pdbx_seq_one_letter_code
_entity_poly.pdbx_strand_id
1 'polypeptide(L)'
;MVTVVMALLFTLEGVILTITAIVTGIKHSDFPDVRVGYYVRDAMKSEEKWEDSNETAGLVSGTFAVIFFATAILVYWERIDSYRSIVLFFIFSIIAIGSVLLIPAYFLKKSVRVRKKAKKIIRNVLIVVFTVDVVWIVWLYAYYHTKNADNLPTLENLQDDDLDDLAGYKRGQLISVWQEPDHTISADQDVWALDGDEYLLVTYGTGGKVKEAEFVIP
;
A
#
# COMPACT_ATOMS: atom_id res chain seq x y z
N MET A 1 -2.58 1.87 -17.65
CA MET A 1 -1.14 1.67 -17.91
C MET A 1 -0.27 2.65 -17.12
N VAL A 2 -0.45 3.97 -17.22
CA VAL A 2 0.41 4.96 -16.54
C VAL A 2 0.36 4.86 -15.01
N THR A 3 -0.81 4.65 -14.40
CA THR A 3 -0.94 4.43 -12.95
C THR A 3 -0.11 3.26 -12.43
N VAL A 4 -0.09 2.14 -13.18
CA VAL A 4 0.70 0.95 -12.85
C VAL A 4 2.19 1.27 -12.94
N VAL A 5 2.62 1.95 -14.01
CA VAL A 5 4.01 2.41 -14.16
C VAL A 5 4.43 3.31 -13.01
N MET A 6 3.58 4.25 -12.59
CA MET A 6 3.87 5.13 -11.46
C MET A 6 3.97 4.34 -10.15
N ALA A 7 3.05 3.43 -9.86
CA ALA A 7 3.12 2.59 -8.66
C ALA A 7 4.42 1.77 -8.61
N LEU A 8 4.86 1.24 -9.76
CA LEU A 8 6.15 0.54 -9.88
C LEU A 8 7.35 1.46 -9.64
N LEU A 9 7.31 2.72 -10.09
CA LEU A 9 8.37 3.69 -9.81
C LEU A 9 8.46 4.02 -8.31
N PHE A 10 7.32 4.25 -7.64
CA PHE A 10 7.30 4.45 -6.19
C PHE A 10 7.85 3.22 -5.44
N THR A 11 7.49 2.02 -5.90
CA THR A 11 7.98 0.76 -5.32
C THR A 11 9.49 0.61 -5.52
N LEU A 12 10.00 0.90 -6.72
CA LEU A 12 11.43 0.84 -7.03
C LEU A 12 12.24 1.77 -6.12
N GLU A 13 11.80 3.02 -5.95
CA GLU A 13 12.44 3.98 -5.05
C GLU A 13 12.39 3.49 -3.58
N GLY A 14 11.25 2.93 -3.16
CA GLY A 14 11.12 2.29 -1.85
C GLY A 14 12.12 1.14 -1.63
N VAL A 15 12.35 0.32 -2.65
CA VAL A 15 13.38 -0.75 -2.61
C VAL A 15 14.79 -0.16 -2.51
N ILE A 16 15.12 0.86 -3.31
CA ILE A 16 16.43 1.53 -3.27
C ILE A 16 16.70 2.11 -1.86
N LEU A 17 15.70 2.77 -1.28
CA LEU A 17 15.80 3.33 0.07
C LEU A 17 15.86 2.26 1.16
N THR A 18 15.20 1.12 0.97
CA THR A 18 15.31 -0.04 1.87
C THR A 18 16.72 -0.61 1.85
N ILE A 19 17.29 -0.81 0.66
CA ILE A 19 18.67 -1.26 0.50
C ILE A 19 19.62 -0.26 1.16
N THR A 20 19.42 1.04 0.92
CA THR A 20 20.20 2.10 1.55
C THR A 20 20.10 2.03 3.07
N ALA A 21 18.89 1.86 3.61
CA ALA A 21 18.65 1.75 5.04
C ALA A 21 19.40 0.57 5.68
N ILE A 22 19.42 -0.58 5.01
CA ILE A 22 20.14 -1.77 5.46
C ILE A 22 21.66 -1.56 5.34
N VAL A 23 22.13 -1.03 4.22
CA VAL A 23 23.56 -0.82 3.96
C VAL A 23 24.16 0.18 4.94
N THR A 24 23.49 1.31 5.20
CA THR A 24 24.02 2.32 6.12
C THR A 24 23.68 2.05 7.57
N GLY A 25 22.56 1.39 7.89
CA GLY A 25 22.12 1.21 9.27
C GLY A 25 22.54 -0.10 9.93
N ILE A 26 22.89 -1.12 9.14
CA ILE A 26 23.14 -2.49 9.63
C ILE A 26 24.45 -3.06 9.06
N LYS A 27 24.71 -2.86 7.76
CA LYS A 27 25.84 -3.48 7.04
C LYS A 27 26.99 -2.51 6.76
N HIS A 28 27.03 -1.35 7.41
CA HIS A 28 28.15 -0.41 7.24
C HIS A 28 29.42 -1.04 7.81
N SER A 29 30.58 -0.62 7.31
CA SER A 29 31.87 -1.16 7.75
C SER A 29 32.20 -0.68 9.17
N ASP A 30 32.86 -1.53 9.97
CA ASP A 30 33.33 -1.14 11.30
C ASP A 30 34.47 -0.12 11.21
N PHE A 31 34.45 0.91 12.06
CA PHE A 31 35.55 1.87 12.13
C PHE A 31 36.87 1.18 12.54
N PRO A 32 38.03 1.50 11.94
CA PRO A 32 38.32 2.63 11.04
C PRO A 32 38.10 2.34 9.54
N ASP A 33 37.54 1.19 9.16
CA ASP A 33 37.17 0.92 7.78
C ASP A 33 35.93 1.76 7.42
N VAL A 34 36.10 2.71 6.52
CA VAL A 34 35.04 3.65 6.08
C VAL A 34 34.61 3.41 4.62
N ARG A 35 34.83 2.19 4.10
CA ARG A 35 34.52 1.84 2.71
C ARG A 35 33.02 1.78 2.42
N VAL A 36 32.19 1.35 3.38
CA VAL A 36 30.75 1.15 3.16
C VAL A 36 29.97 1.89 4.24
N GLY A 37 29.19 2.89 3.83
CA GLY A 37 28.34 3.66 4.75
C GLY A 37 28.12 5.10 4.29
N TYR A 38 27.65 5.92 5.23
CA TYR A 38 27.40 7.33 5.04
C TYR A 38 28.71 8.14 4.94
N TYR A 39 29.15 8.36 3.71
CA TYR A 39 30.49 8.86 3.41
C TYR A 39 30.59 10.40 3.48
N VAL A 40 30.66 10.95 4.70
CA VAL A 40 30.89 12.39 4.93
C VAL A 40 32.12 12.60 5.81
N ARG A 41 32.95 13.60 5.46
CA ARG A 41 34.23 13.88 6.15
C ARG A 41 34.12 14.01 7.66
N ASP A 42 33.03 14.62 8.15
CA ASP A 42 32.80 14.78 9.58
C ASP A 42 32.43 13.46 10.29
N ALA A 43 31.79 12.51 9.58
CA ALA A 43 31.44 11.20 10.09
C ALA A 43 32.70 10.36 10.36
N MET A 44 33.67 10.42 9.44
CA MET A 44 34.88 9.61 9.45
C MET A 44 35.93 10.03 10.49
N LYS A 45 35.64 11.03 11.34
CA LYS A 45 36.60 11.57 12.32
C LYS A 45 36.74 10.72 13.58
N SER A 46 35.74 9.90 13.90
CA SER A 46 35.75 9.04 15.08
C SER A 46 34.71 7.94 14.92
N GLU A 47 34.95 6.79 15.56
CA GLU A 47 34.01 5.68 15.65
C GLU A 47 32.60 6.15 16.06
N GLU A 48 32.48 6.96 17.12
CA GLU A 48 31.19 7.48 17.58
C GLU A 48 30.43 8.25 16.48
N LYS A 49 31.13 9.02 15.64
CA LYS A 49 30.50 9.81 14.57
C LYS A 49 30.17 8.96 13.35
N TRP A 50 31.01 7.98 13.07
CA TRP A 50 30.79 7.02 12.01
C TRP A 50 29.52 6.22 12.29
N GLU A 51 29.43 5.59 13.45
CA GLU A 51 28.26 4.81 13.88
C GLU A 51 26.98 5.66 13.94
N ASP A 52 27.03 6.82 14.59
CA ASP A 52 25.84 7.66 14.77
C ASP A 52 25.28 8.20 13.44
N SER A 53 26.15 8.56 12.49
CA SER A 53 25.71 9.06 11.18
C SER A 53 25.14 7.95 10.28
N ASN A 54 25.76 6.77 10.30
CA ASN A 54 25.31 5.58 9.57
C ASN A 54 23.94 5.12 10.05
N GLU A 55 23.78 4.98 11.36
CA GLU A 55 22.49 4.58 11.94
C GLU A 55 21.39 5.62 11.70
N THR A 56 21.74 6.92 11.77
CA THR A 56 20.79 7.99 11.43
C THR A 56 20.40 7.95 9.95
N ALA A 57 21.36 7.81 9.04
CA ALA A 57 21.08 7.67 7.61
C ALA A 57 20.20 6.45 7.33
N GLY A 58 20.45 5.35 8.05
CA GLY A 58 19.66 4.13 7.98
C GLY A 58 18.20 4.36 8.37
N LEU A 59 17.97 4.98 9.54
CA LEU A 59 16.63 5.29 10.04
C LEU A 59 15.87 6.26 9.13
N VAL A 60 16.53 7.30 8.62
CA VAL A 60 15.90 8.26 7.71
C VAL A 60 15.52 7.59 6.40
N SER A 61 16.43 6.80 5.81
CA SER A 61 16.17 6.05 4.57
C SER A 61 15.02 5.06 4.76
N GLY A 62 15.01 4.33 5.87
CA GLY A 62 13.92 3.40 6.21
C GLY A 62 12.56 4.11 6.36
N THR A 63 12.54 5.32 6.91
CA THR A 63 11.30 6.12 7.04
C THR A 63 10.73 6.45 5.67
N PHE A 64 11.57 6.94 4.75
CA PHE A 64 11.12 7.24 3.39
C PHE A 64 10.75 5.99 2.60
N ALA A 65 11.46 4.88 2.77
CA ALA A 65 11.12 3.62 2.11
C ALA A 65 9.67 3.20 2.40
N VAL A 66 9.27 3.26 3.67
CA VAL A 66 7.89 2.95 4.10
C VAL A 66 6.88 3.91 3.44
N ILE A 67 7.16 5.22 3.44
CA ILE A 67 6.31 6.23 2.78
C ILE A 67 6.16 5.94 1.27
N PHE A 68 7.24 5.56 0.60
CA PHE A 68 7.22 5.23 -0.83
C PHE A 68 6.38 3.99 -1.13
N PHE A 69 6.46 2.94 -0.30
CA PHE A 69 5.58 1.77 -0.44
C PHE A 69 4.11 2.10 -0.18
N ALA A 70 3.80 2.87 0.87
CA ALA A 70 2.43 3.31 1.14
C ALA A 70 1.87 4.15 -0.01
N THR A 71 2.70 5.04 -0.58
CA THR A 71 2.32 5.87 -1.73
C THR A 71 2.13 5.03 -2.99
N ALA A 72 2.94 3.99 -3.21
CA ALA A 72 2.75 3.07 -4.34
C ALA A 72 1.37 2.38 -4.28
N ILE A 73 0.98 1.91 -3.09
CA ILE A 73 -0.33 1.31 -2.85
C ILE A 73 -1.44 2.33 -3.11
N LEU A 74 -1.33 3.55 -2.56
CA LEU A 74 -2.30 4.63 -2.80
C LEU A 74 -2.47 4.96 -4.28
N VAL A 75 -1.37 5.13 -5.01
CA VAL A 75 -1.40 5.46 -6.44
C VAL A 75 -2.09 4.36 -7.24
N TYR A 76 -1.77 3.09 -6.94
CA TYR A 76 -2.39 1.95 -7.61
C TYR A 76 -3.88 1.83 -7.28
N TRP A 77 -4.24 1.91 -6.00
CA TRP A 77 -5.57 1.60 -5.52
C TRP A 77 -6.58 2.72 -5.79
N GLU A 78 -6.21 3.97 -5.49
CA GLU A 78 -7.09 5.15 -5.67
C GLU A 78 -7.10 5.66 -7.12
N ARG A 79 -6.36 4.98 -8.02
CA ARG A 79 -6.18 5.36 -9.42
C ARG A 79 -5.86 6.85 -9.58
N ILE A 80 -4.91 7.34 -8.78
CA ILE A 80 -4.51 8.74 -8.78
C ILE A 80 -4.13 9.16 -10.22
N ASP A 81 -4.62 10.33 -10.62
CA ASP A 81 -4.33 10.91 -11.92
C ASP A 81 -2.83 10.96 -12.21
N SER A 82 -2.47 10.67 -13.46
CA SER A 82 -1.09 10.47 -13.90
C SER A 82 -0.23 11.72 -13.67
N TYR A 83 -0.75 12.92 -13.95
CA TYR A 83 0.00 14.15 -13.74
C TYR A 83 0.28 14.37 -12.25
N ARG A 84 -0.71 14.15 -11.39
CA ARG A 84 -0.55 14.26 -9.93
C ARG A 84 0.46 13.26 -9.39
N SER A 85 0.40 12.00 -9.84
CA SER A 85 1.36 10.96 -9.42
C SER A 85 2.80 11.33 -9.79
N ILE A 86 3.02 11.86 -10.99
CA ILE A 86 4.36 12.29 -11.45
C ILE A 86 4.89 13.43 -10.58
N VAL A 87 4.07 14.45 -10.35
CA VAL A 87 4.47 15.60 -9.51
C VAL A 87 4.79 15.16 -8.08
N LEU A 88 3.94 14.32 -7.48
CA LEU A 88 4.16 13.77 -6.14
C LEU A 88 5.45 12.97 -6.06
N PHE A 89 5.73 12.14 -7.07
CA PHE A 89 6.95 11.34 -7.12
C PHE A 89 8.20 12.22 -7.01
N PHE A 90 8.31 13.24 -7.87
CA PHE A 90 9.47 14.14 -7.84
C PHE A 90 9.60 14.91 -6.53
N ILE A 91 8.49 15.40 -5.97
CA ILE A 91 8.50 16.11 -4.68
C ILE A 91 9.02 15.18 -3.58
N PHE A 92 8.50 13.96 -3.48
CA PHE A 92 8.93 12.99 -2.48
C PHE A 92 10.38 12.56 -2.67
N SER A 93 10.83 12.32 -3.91
CA SER A 93 12.22 11.97 -4.18
C SER A 93 13.18 13.07 -3.78
N ILE A 94 12.88 14.34 -4.10
CA ILE A 94 13.71 15.49 -3.71
C ILE A 94 13.80 15.59 -2.19
N ILE A 95 12.67 15.46 -1.49
CA ILE A 95 12.62 15.52 -0.02
C ILE A 95 13.39 14.33 0.59
N ALA A 96 13.24 13.12 0.06
CA ALA A 96 13.90 11.92 0.54
C ALA A 96 15.42 12.02 0.38
N ILE A 97 15.89 12.33 -0.83
CA ILE A 97 17.33 12.51 -1.12
C ILE A 97 17.91 13.62 -0.23
N GLY A 98 17.25 14.77 -0.17
CA GLY A 98 17.68 15.89 0.66
C GLY A 98 17.75 15.50 2.14
N SER A 99 16.77 14.76 2.65
CA SER A 99 16.72 14.33 4.05
C SER A 99 17.81 13.31 4.39
N VAL A 100 18.00 12.29 3.54
CA VAL A 100 19.02 11.25 3.74
C VAL A 100 20.43 11.86 3.72
N LEU A 101 20.67 12.87 2.90
CA LEU A 101 21.97 13.54 2.82
C LEU A 101 22.17 14.61 3.89
N LEU A 102 21.14 15.37 4.27
CA LEU A 102 21.32 16.55 5.12
C LEU A 102 21.08 16.28 6.60
N ILE A 103 20.16 15.39 6.95
CA ILE A 103 19.81 15.12 8.35
C ILE A 103 20.99 14.51 9.13
N PRO A 104 21.67 13.44 8.64
CA PRO A 104 22.83 12.90 9.33
C PRO A 104 23.98 13.93 9.43
N ALA A 105 24.26 14.65 8.34
CA ALA A 105 25.27 15.72 8.33
C ALA A 105 24.96 16.85 9.32
N TYR A 106 23.70 17.24 9.45
CA TYR A 106 23.27 18.26 10.38
C TYR A 106 23.48 17.83 11.83
N PHE A 107 23.15 16.58 12.17
CA PHE A 107 23.32 16.08 13.52
C PHE A 107 24.76 15.86 13.94
N LEU A 108 25.68 15.59 13.01
CA LEU A 108 27.13 15.53 13.29
C LEU A 108 27.70 16.82 13.90
N LYS A 109 27.04 17.96 13.69
CA LYS A 109 27.43 19.27 14.25
C LYS A 109 26.77 19.57 15.61
N LYS A 110 25.93 18.66 16.13
CA LYS A 110 25.17 18.85 17.37
C LYS A 110 25.77 18.04 18.52
N SER A 111 25.39 18.39 19.74
CA SER A 111 25.83 17.68 20.95
C SER A 111 25.26 16.26 21.00
N VAL A 112 26.00 15.34 21.63
CA VAL A 112 25.61 13.92 21.80
C VAL A 112 24.18 13.77 22.33
N ARG A 113 23.77 14.63 23.28
CA ARG A 113 22.42 14.63 23.86
C ARG A 113 21.34 14.89 22.80
N VAL A 114 21.56 15.86 21.91
CA VAL A 114 20.62 16.21 20.84
C VAL A 114 20.52 15.08 19.82
N ARG A 115 21.65 14.49 19.42
CA ARG A 115 21.71 13.37 18.46
C ARG A 115 20.91 12.17 18.95
N LYS A 116 21.16 11.73 20.19
CA LYS A 116 20.42 10.62 20.82
C LYS A 116 18.92 10.88 20.90
N LYS A 117 18.50 12.11 21.25
CA LYS A 117 17.08 12.48 21.31
C LYS A 117 16.44 12.47 19.91
N ALA A 118 17.09 13.09 18.94
CA ALA A 118 16.60 13.17 17.56
C ALA A 118 16.45 11.78 16.94
N LYS A 119 17.46 10.93 17.10
CA LYS A 119 17.42 9.54 16.65
C LYS A 119 16.27 8.74 17.25
N LYS A 120 16.03 8.90 18.57
CA LYS A 120 14.86 8.30 19.22
C LYS A 120 13.55 8.78 18.59
N ILE A 121 13.45 10.07 18.26
CA ILE A 121 12.28 10.63 17.58
C ILE A 121 12.13 10.03 16.18
N ILE A 122 13.19 10.00 15.36
CA ILE A 122 13.14 9.43 14.00
C ILE A 122 12.73 7.96 14.04
N ARG A 123 13.32 7.16 14.93
CA ARG A 123 12.93 5.76 15.10
C ARG A 123 11.47 5.61 15.51
N ASN A 124 10.98 6.45 16.43
CA ASN A 124 9.57 6.43 16.82
C ASN A 124 8.66 6.83 15.65
N VAL A 125 9.05 7.82 14.84
CA VAL A 125 8.33 8.21 13.62
C VAL A 125 8.28 7.04 12.63
N LEU A 126 9.40 6.38 12.36
CA LEU A 126 9.45 5.18 11.51
C LEU A 126 8.46 4.11 11.98
N ILE A 127 8.46 3.78 13.28
CA ILE A 127 7.55 2.78 13.86
C ILE A 127 6.09 3.22 13.71
N VAL A 128 5.79 4.49 13.99
CA VAL A 128 4.43 5.02 13.88
C VAL A 128 3.93 4.98 12.44
N VAL A 129 4.73 5.47 11.48
CA VAL A 129 4.36 5.46 10.05
C VAL A 129 4.14 4.01 9.59
N PHE A 130 5.06 3.10 9.88
CA PHE A 130 4.90 1.69 9.56
C PHE A 130 3.64 1.07 10.17
N THR A 131 3.33 1.39 11.43
CA THR A 131 2.13 0.87 12.10
C THR A 131 0.85 1.41 11.46
N VAL A 132 0.82 2.71 11.15
CA VAL A 132 -0.33 3.33 10.47
C VAL A 132 -0.54 2.70 9.10
N ASP A 133 0.52 2.47 8.33
CA ASP A 133 0.43 1.86 7.00
C ASP A 133 -0.09 0.42 7.08
N VAL A 134 0.41 -0.39 8.03
CA VAL A 134 -0.09 -1.76 8.24
C VAL A 134 -1.57 -1.76 8.63
N VAL A 135 -1.98 -0.90 9.57
CA VAL A 135 -3.38 -0.82 10.00
C VAL A 135 -4.27 -0.39 8.84
N TRP A 136 -3.84 0.60 8.05
CA TRP A 136 -4.59 1.08 6.90
C TRP A 136 -4.72 0.00 5.82
N ILE A 137 -3.65 -0.74 5.49
CA ILE A 137 -3.69 -1.86 4.54
C ILE A 137 -4.62 -2.97 5.03
N VAL A 138 -4.58 -3.32 6.31
CA VAL A 138 -5.48 -4.33 6.89
C VAL A 138 -6.94 -3.87 6.81
N TRP A 139 -7.21 -2.60 7.13
CA TRP A 139 -8.55 -2.03 7.00
C TRP A 139 -9.03 -2.03 5.56
N LEU A 140 -8.18 -1.63 4.61
CA LEU A 140 -8.46 -1.62 3.18
C LEU A 140 -8.79 -3.05 2.70
N TYR A 141 -7.96 -4.02 3.05
CA TYR A 141 -8.20 -5.42 2.73
C TYR A 141 -9.55 -5.90 3.29
N ALA A 142 -9.83 -5.63 4.56
CA ALA A 142 -11.09 -6.01 5.18
C ALA A 142 -12.28 -5.31 4.52
N TYR A 143 -12.17 -4.03 4.19
CA TYR A 143 -13.22 -3.25 3.54
C TYR A 143 -13.64 -3.88 2.20
N TYR A 144 -12.67 -4.23 1.35
CA TYR A 144 -12.96 -4.83 0.04
C TYR A 144 -13.41 -6.30 0.13
N HIS A 145 -12.95 -7.06 1.11
CA HIS A 145 -13.35 -8.47 1.27
C HIS A 145 -14.64 -8.65 2.09
N THR A 146 -15.16 -7.58 2.71
CA THR A 146 -16.45 -7.66 3.40
C THR A 146 -17.58 -7.63 2.39
N LYS A 147 -18.48 -8.63 2.45
CA LYS A 147 -19.66 -8.73 1.60
C LYS A 147 -20.72 -7.71 2.04
N ASN A 148 -20.58 -6.46 1.58
CA ASN A 148 -21.50 -5.35 1.79
C ASN A 148 -22.16 -4.94 0.47
N ALA A 149 -23.40 -4.46 0.51
CA ALA A 149 -24.12 -4.07 -0.71
C ALA A 149 -23.34 -3.01 -1.52
N ASP A 150 -22.62 -2.10 -0.85
CA ASP A 150 -21.79 -1.06 -1.48
C ASP A 150 -20.61 -1.63 -2.31
N ASN A 151 -20.20 -2.88 -2.06
CA ASN A 151 -19.11 -3.56 -2.75
C ASN A 151 -19.60 -4.49 -3.88
N LEU A 152 -20.91 -4.53 -4.12
CA LEU A 152 -21.51 -5.34 -5.17
C LEU A 152 -21.39 -4.59 -6.50
N PRO A 153 -20.86 -5.20 -7.58
CA PRO A 153 -20.90 -4.59 -8.90
C PRO A 153 -22.35 -4.36 -9.34
N THR A 154 -22.59 -3.35 -10.17
CA THR A 154 -23.89 -3.19 -10.83
C THR A 154 -24.12 -4.33 -11.82
N LEU A 155 -25.37 -4.75 -11.99
CA LEU A 155 -25.71 -5.88 -12.86
C LEU A 155 -25.15 -5.72 -14.29
N GLU A 156 -25.19 -4.51 -14.85
CA GLU A 156 -24.65 -4.17 -16.17
C GLU A 156 -23.12 -4.29 -16.32
N ASN A 157 -22.38 -4.25 -15.21
CA ASN A 157 -20.91 -4.32 -15.20
C ASN A 157 -20.38 -5.67 -14.71
N LEU A 158 -21.29 -6.63 -14.42
CA LEU A 158 -20.94 -7.95 -13.92
C LEU A 158 -20.26 -8.75 -15.04
N GLN A 159 -19.04 -9.23 -14.79
CA GLN A 159 -18.29 -10.09 -15.71
C GLN A 159 -18.18 -11.53 -15.17
N ASP A 160 -17.78 -12.47 -16.03
CA ASP A 160 -17.61 -13.89 -15.66
C ASP A 160 -16.69 -14.09 -14.45
N ASP A 161 -15.62 -13.29 -14.35
CA ASP A 161 -14.66 -13.34 -13.25
C ASP A 161 -15.23 -12.80 -11.91
N ASP A 162 -16.29 -12.00 -11.96
CA ASP A 162 -16.98 -11.49 -10.77
C ASP A 162 -17.96 -12.51 -10.16
N LEU A 163 -18.37 -13.55 -10.90
CA LEU A 163 -19.38 -14.52 -10.47
C LEU A 163 -18.95 -15.30 -9.22
N ASP A 164 -17.69 -15.73 -9.18
CA ASP A 164 -17.11 -16.42 -8.02
C ASP A 164 -17.11 -15.52 -6.77
N ASP A 165 -16.96 -14.20 -6.97
CA ASP A 165 -16.98 -13.20 -5.92
C ASP A 165 -18.40 -12.89 -5.40
N LEU A 166 -19.45 -13.34 -6.08
CA LEU A 166 -20.83 -13.23 -5.57
C LEU A 166 -21.10 -14.19 -4.41
N ALA A 167 -20.33 -15.25 -4.27
CA ALA A 167 -20.50 -16.23 -3.20
C ALA A 167 -20.46 -15.56 -1.81
N GLY A 168 -21.48 -15.85 -0.99
CA GLY A 168 -21.62 -15.36 0.38
C GLY A 168 -22.40 -14.05 0.54
N TYR A 169 -22.71 -13.31 -0.54
CA TYR A 169 -23.67 -12.21 -0.49
C TYR A 169 -25.07 -12.70 -0.12
N LYS A 170 -25.86 -11.88 0.57
CA LYS A 170 -27.26 -12.23 0.90
C LYS A 170 -28.20 -11.78 -0.21
N ARG A 171 -29.30 -12.53 -0.41
CA ARG A 171 -30.37 -12.19 -1.35
C ARG A 171 -30.82 -10.72 -1.25
N GLY A 172 -31.05 -10.22 -0.03
CA GLY A 172 -31.45 -8.81 0.18
C GLY A 172 -30.39 -7.76 -0.21
N GLN A 173 -29.10 -8.12 -0.24
CA GLN A 173 -28.04 -7.22 -0.70
C GLN A 173 -28.05 -7.10 -2.23
N LEU A 174 -28.25 -8.23 -2.93
CA LEU A 174 -28.42 -8.24 -4.39
C LEU A 174 -29.62 -7.37 -4.78
N ILE A 175 -30.78 -7.60 -4.15
CA ILE A 175 -32.00 -6.83 -4.42
C ILE A 175 -31.82 -5.33 -4.17
N SER A 176 -31.03 -4.95 -3.16
CA SER A 176 -30.80 -3.53 -2.88
C SER A 176 -30.01 -2.79 -3.98
N VAL A 177 -29.21 -3.51 -4.77
CA VAL A 177 -28.36 -2.93 -5.83
C VAL A 177 -28.94 -3.20 -7.21
N TRP A 178 -29.44 -4.42 -7.45
CA TRP A 178 -29.93 -4.91 -8.74
C TRP A 178 -31.45 -4.84 -8.89
N GLN A 179 -32.17 -4.38 -7.87
CA GLN A 179 -33.63 -4.44 -7.77
C GLN A 179 -34.15 -5.88 -7.66
N GLU A 180 -35.48 -6.02 -7.58
CA GLU A 180 -36.16 -7.31 -7.50
C GLU A 180 -35.82 -8.18 -8.74
N PRO A 181 -35.66 -9.50 -8.58
CA PRO A 181 -35.42 -10.42 -9.69
C PRO A 181 -36.61 -10.45 -10.64
N ASP A 182 -36.35 -10.65 -11.93
CA ASP A 182 -37.38 -10.80 -12.96
C ASP A 182 -38.20 -12.08 -12.74
N HIS A 183 -37.52 -13.17 -12.37
CA HIS A 183 -38.14 -14.46 -12.09
C HIS A 183 -37.54 -15.13 -10.85
N THR A 184 -38.40 -15.75 -10.05
CA THR A 184 -37.99 -16.66 -8.97
C THR A 184 -38.41 -18.07 -9.36
N ILE A 185 -37.44 -18.93 -9.67
CA ILE A 185 -37.68 -20.31 -10.12
C ILE A 185 -38.08 -21.19 -8.92
N SER A 186 -37.43 -20.98 -7.78
CA SER A 186 -37.64 -21.76 -6.56
C SER A 186 -37.34 -20.92 -5.32
N ALA A 187 -37.53 -21.49 -4.12
CA ALA A 187 -37.21 -20.80 -2.87
C ALA A 187 -35.73 -20.41 -2.75
N ASP A 188 -34.86 -21.06 -3.51
CA ASP A 188 -33.42 -20.94 -3.51
C ASP A 188 -32.83 -20.46 -4.84
N GLN A 189 -33.63 -20.08 -5.83
CA GLN A 189 -33.13 -19.60 -7.12
C GLN A 189 -33.89 -18.37 -7.64
N ASP A 190 -33.12 -17.34 -7.96
CA ASP A 190 -33.60 -16.11 -8.60
C ASP A 190 -32.87 -15.88 -9.93
N VAL A 191 -33.56 -15.19 -10.84
CA VAL A 191 -33.09 -14.87 -12.18
C VAL A 191 -33.21 -13.36 -12.41
N TRP A 192 -32.11 -12.76 -12.83
CA TRP A 192 -32.07 -11.38 -13.35
C TRP A 192 -31.79 -11.42 -14.85
N ALA A 193 -32.56 -10.66 -15.63
CA ALA A 193 -32.31 -10.48 -17.06
C ALA A 193 -31.15 -9.50 -17.28
N LEU A 194 -30.31 -9.81 -18.26
CA LEU A 194 -29.20 -8.96 -18.70
C LEU A 194 -29.50 -8.37 -20.08
N ASP A 195 -28.63 -7.49 -20.56
CA ASP A 195 -28.73 -6.95 -21.92
C ASP A 195 -28.39 -8.03 -22.95
N GLY A 196 -29.35 -8.33 -23.83
CA GLY A 196 -29.28 -9.48 -24.74
C GLY A 196 -30.14 -10.63 -24.23
N ASP A 197 -30.24 -11.74 -24.98
CA ASP A 197 -31.00 -12.92 -24.54
C ASP A 197 -30.26 -13.71 -23.44
N GLU A 198 -29.59 -13.04 -22.49
CA GLU A 198 -28.77 -13.66 -21.43
C GLU A 198 -29.38 -13.39 -20.05
N TYR A 199 -29.26 -14.37 -19.15
CA TYR A 199 -29.81 -14.29 -17.80
C TYR A 199 -28.75 -14.65 -16.76
N LEU A 200 -28.75 -13.95 -15.65
CA LEU A 200 -27.99 -14.33 -14.46
C LEU A 200 -28.85 -15.22 -13.57
N LEU A 201 -28.48 -16.50 -13.43
CA LEU A 201 -29.08 -17.41 -12.48
C LEU A 201 -28.28 -17.39 -11.17
N VAL A 202 -28.93 -17.03 -10.07
CA VAL A 202 -28.31 -17.01 -8.74
C VAL A 202 -28.93 -18.09 -7.86
N THR A 203 -28.11 -19.01 -7.38
CA THR A 203 -28.52 -20.08 -6.47
C THR A 203 -28.09 -19.77 -5.03
N TYR A 204 -29.04 -19.86 -4.11
CA TYR A 204 -28.85 -19.59 -2.69
C TYR A 204 -28.63 -20.89 -1.89
N GLY A 205 -27.69 -20.83 -0.94
CA GLY A 205 -27.45 -21.86 0.05
C GLY A 205 -28.01 -21.51 1.43
N THR A 206 -27.42 -22.09 2.46
CA THR A 206 -27.82 -21.94 3.85
C THR A 206 -27.87 -20.46 4.28
N GLY A 207 -29.00 -20.05 4.86
CA GLY A 207 -29.18 -18.69 5.36
C GLY A 207 -29.43 -17.62 4.29
N GLY A 208 -29.85 -18.03 3.08
CA GLY A 208 -30.21 -17.11 1.99
C GLY A 208 -29.01 -16.38 1.39
N LYS A 209 -27.83 -16.99 1.45
CA LYS A 209 -26.60 -16.49 0.86
C LYS A 209 -26.37 -17.12 -0.50
N VAL A 210 -25.82 -16.36 -1.44
CA VAL A 210 -25.38 -16.86 -2.74
C VAL A 210 -24.38 -17.99 -2.50
N LYS A 211 -24.67 -19.12 -3.12
CA LYS A 211 -23.78 -20.28 -3.18
C LYS A 211 -23.04 -20.29 -4.52
N GLU A 212 -23.75 -19.98 -5.59
CA GLU A 212 -23.30 -20.08 -6.97
C GLU A 212 -24.10 -19.11 -7.82
N ALA A 213 -23.46 -18.55 -8.84
CA ALA A 213 -24.09 -17.70 -9.84
C ALA A 213 -23.49 -18.06 -11.21
N GLU A 214 -24.33 -18.13 -12.23
CA GLU A 214 -23.90 -18.47 -13.59
C GLU A 214 -24.70 -17.66 -14.62
N PHE A 215 -24.05 -17.26 -15.71
CA PHE A 215 -24.74 -16.73 -16.87
C PHE A 215 -25.33 -17.88 -17.68
N VAL A 216 -26.59 -17.73 -18.06
CA VAL A 216 -27.36 -18.73 -18.78
C VAL A 216 -27.92 -18.09 -20.04
N ILE A 217 -27.67 -18.74 -21.17
CA ILE A 217 -28.29 -18.44 -22.46
C ILE A 217 -29.43 -19.46 -22.66
N PRO A 218 -30.65 -19.04 -23.04
CA PRO A 218 -31.83 -19.90 -23.19
C PRO A 218 -31.68 -20.98 -24.28
#